data_AF-A0A924IZS9-F1
#
_entry.id   AF-A0A924IZS9-F1
#
_cell.length_a   1.000
_cell.length_b   1.000
_cell.length_c   1.000
_cell.angle_alpha   90.00
_cell.angle_beta   90.00
_cell.angle_gamma   90.00
#
_symmetry.space_group_name_H-M   'P 1'
#
loop_
_entity.id
_entity.type
_entity.pdbx_description
1 polymer ?
#
loop_
_entity_poly.entity_id
_entity_poly.type
_entity_poly.pdbx_seq_one_letter_code
_entity_poly.pdbx_strand_id
1 'polypeptide(L)' 'MGTIFTLFMVLIMILSILLVIIIMAQNPKGGGLSGTFGGTSPAQFGVQRTNDFMETATWTLGGLIIVLIIVSVVITAK' A
#
# COMPACT_ATOMS: atom_id res chain seq x y z
N MET A 1 2.87 -29.74 -3.66
CA MET A 1 2.26 -28.69 -4.52
C MET A 1 1.03 -28.06 -3.87
N GLY A 2 -0.01 -28.82 -3.50
CA GLY A 2 -1.24 -28.23 -2.93
C GLY A 2 -1.04 -27.42 -1.63
N THR A 3 -0.29 -27.94 -0.66
CA THR A 3 -0.09 -27.27 0.64
C THR A 3 0.75 -25.99 0.56
N ILE A 4 1.82 -25.96 -0.25
CA ILE A 4 2.65 -24.76 -0.43
C ILE A 4 1.85 -23.63 -1.10
N PHE A 5 1.04 -23.97 -2.10
CA PHE A 5 0.17 -23.03 -2.80
C PHE A 5 -0.91 -22.45 -1.87
N THR A 6 -1.58 -23.31 -1.08
CA THR A 6 -2.56 -22.85 -0.09
C THR A 6 -1.93 -21.92 0.95
N LEU A 7 -0.69 -22.18 1.38
CA LEU A 7 0.03 -21.34 2.33
C LEU A 7 0.32 -19.94 1.74
N PHE A 8 0.80 -19.87 0.51
CA PHE A 8 1.00 -18.58 -0.19
C PHE A 8 -0.33 -17.83 -0.41
N MET A 9 -1.40 -18.53 -0.79
CA MET A 9 -2.73 -17.93 -0.95
C MET A 9 -3.25 -17.30 0.34
N VAL A 10 -3.16 -18.02 1.46
CA VAL A 10 -3.58 -17.51 2.78
C VAL A 10 -2.72 -16.30 3.18
N LEU A 11 -1.41 -16.35 2.94
CA LEU A 11 -0.51 -15.23 3.23
C LEU A 11 -0.85 -13.97 2.41
N ILE A 12 -1.09 -14.11 1.11
CA ILE A 12 -1.46 -13.00 0.21
C ILE A 12 -2.80 -12.39 0.62
N MET A 13 -3.76 -13.22 1.04
CA MET A 13 -5.06 -12.74 1.52
C MET A 13 -4.93 -11.90 2.78
N ILE A 14 -4.11 -12.32 3.75
CA ILE A 14 -3.84 -11.55 4.97
C ILE A 14 -3.14 -10.22 4.64
N LEU A 15 -2.12 -10.25 3.76
CA LEU A 15 -1.42 -9.03 3.34
C LEU A 15 -2.34 -8.04 2.61
N SER A 16 -3.28 -8.55 1.81
CA SER A 16 -4.29 -7.72 1.13
C SER A 16 -5.20 -7.00 2.11
N ILE A 17 -5.68 -7.69 3.15
CA ILE A 17 -6.51 -7.08 4.20
C ILE A 17 -5.72 -6.02 4.97
N LEU A 18 -4.46 -6.30 5.30
CA LEU A 18 -3.57 -5.35 5.97
C LEU A 18 -3.35 -4.08 5.14
N LEU A 19 -3.15 -4.22 3.82
CA LEU A 19 -3.02 -3.09 2.91
C LEU A 19 -4.28 -2.21 2.87
N VAL A 20 -5.47 -2.81 2.86
CA VAL A 20 -6.74 -2.06 2.89
C VAL A 20 -6.82 -1.18 4.15
N ILE A 21 -6.44 -1.72 5.31
CA ILE A 21 -6.42 -0.97 6.57
C ILE A 21 -5.43 0.21 6.49
N ILE A 22 -4.24 -0.02 5.93
CA ILE A 22 -3.20 1.02 5.77
C ILE A 22 -3.66 2.12 4.80
N ILE A 23 -4.36 1.76 3.72
CA ILE A 23 -4.91 2.71 2.75
C ILE A 23 -6.05 3.52 3.37
N MET A 24 -6.95 2.89 4.15
CA MET A 24 -8.00 3.62 4.85
C MET A 24 -7.46 4.54 5.93
N ALA A 25 -6.35 4.18 6.57
CA ALA A 25 -5.67 5.02 7.54
C ALA A 25 -4.91 6.21 6.90
N GLN A 26 -4.66 6.17 5.58
CA GLN A 26 -4.21 7.34 4.84
C GLN A 26 -5.39 8.29 4.63
N ASN A 27 -5.38 9.42 5.33
CA ASN A 27 -6.27 10.51 4.98
C ASN A 27 -5.97 10.94 3.53
N PRO A 28 -6.96 11.06 2.64
CA PRO A 28 -6.72 11.50 1.28
C PRO A 28 -6.00 12.85 1.34
N LYS A 29 -4.89 12.97 0.60
CA LYS A 29 -4.08 14.19 0.53
C LYS A 29 -5.01 15.36 0.17
N GLY A 30 -5.41 16.13 1.17
CA GLY A 30 -6.33 17.26 1.01
C GLY A 30 -5.63 18.35 0.20
N GLY A 31 -6.02 18.49 -1.06
CA GLY A 31 -5.37 19.41 -1.99
C GLY A 31 -6.05 19.39 -3.35
N GLY A 32 -7.36 19.67 -3.38
CA GLY A 32 -8.06 19.94 -4.64
C GLY A 32 -7.54 21.21 -5.32
N LEU A 33 -8.13 21.54 -6.48
CA LEU A 33 -7.78 22.70 -7.33
C LEU A 33 -7.60 24.05 -6.61
N SER A 34 -8.12 24.21 -5.39
CA SER A 34 -7.99 25.40 -4.54
C SER A 34 -6.61 25.58 -3.87
N GLY A 35 -5.81 24.51 -3.73
CA GLY A 35 -4.46 24.59 -3.15
C GLY A 35 -3.40 25.18 -4.09
N THR A 36 -3.72 25.36 -5.38
CA THR A 36 -2.81 25.94 -6.39
C THR A 36 -2.90 27.47 -6.48
N PHE A 37 -3.96 28.11 -5.94
CA PHE A 37 -4.22 29.54 -6.13
C PHE A 37 -4.32 30.40 -4.86
N GLY A 38 -4.16 29.83 -3.66
CA GLY A 38 -4.34 30.62 -2.43
C GLY A 38 -3.63 30.06 -1.20
N GLY A 39 -2.39 30.50 -1.00
CA GLY A 39 -1.79 30.57 0.33
C GLY A 39 -1.05 29.32 0.79
N THR A 40 0.27 29.44 0.80
CA THR A 40 1.18 28.72 1.70
C THR A 40 0.64 28.75 3.14
N SER A 41 0.05 27.64 3.59
CA SER A 41 -0.25 27.41 5.01
C SER A 41 0.91 26.63 5.65
N PRO A 42 1.62 27.18 6.66
CA PRO A 42 2.74 26.49 7.33
C PRO A 42 2.32 25.24 8.12
N ALA A 43 1.02 24.97 8.28
CA ALA A 43 0.50 23.84 9.05
C ALA A 43 0.65 22.47 8.34
N GLN A 44 1.07 22.45 7.07
CA GLN A 44 1.09 21.22 6.27
C GLN A 44 2.38 20.39 6.43
N PHE A 45 3.44 20.97 6.98
CA PHE A 45 4.77 20.34 7.04
C PHE A 45 4.83 19.08 7.93
N GLY A 46 4.04 19.04 9.02
CA GLY A 46 3.97 17.89 9.93
C GLY A 46 3.04 16.77 9.44
N VAL A 47 1.91 17.12 8.80
CA VAL A 47 0.94 16.16 8.26
C VAL A 47 1.43 15.52 6.96
N GLN A 48 2.25 16.22 6.17
CA GLN A 48 2.91 15.67 4.98
C GLN A 48 3.84 14.50 5.34
N ARG A 49 4.74 14.66 6.32
CA ARG A 49 5.75 13.63 6.65
C ARG A 49 5.16 12.28 7.07
N THR A 50 4.07 12.26 7.86
CA THR A 50 3.41 11.01 8.27
C THR A 50 2.69 10.34 7.09
N ASN A 51 2.01 11.12 6.25
CA ASN A 51 1.33 10.59 5.07
C ASN A 51 2.31 10.09 4.00
N ASP A 52 3.44 10.76 3.82
CA ASP A 52 4.49 10.36 2.88
C ASP A 52 5.13 9.01 3.28
N PHE A 53 5.27 8.76 4.59
CA PHE A 53 5.70 7.45 5.11
C PHE A 53 4.67 6.36 4.82
N MET A 54 3.39 6.61 5.08
CA MET A 54 2.31 5.63 4.82
C MET A 54 2.16 5.32 3.33
N GLU A 55 2.33 6.30 2.45
CA GLU A 55 2.32 6.11 1.00
C GLU A 55 3.51 5.26 0.54
N THR A 56 4.72 5.57 1.03
CA THR A 56 5.93 4.77 0.72
C THR A 56 5.78 3.33 1.21
N ALA A 57 5.22 3.14 2.40
CA ALA A 57 4.92 1.82 2.95
C ALA A 57 3.88 1.07 2.09
N THR A 58 2.86 1.77 1.60
CA THR A 58 1.81 1.19 0.73
C THR A 58 2.37 0.78 -0.62
N TRP A 59 3.21 1.61 -1.23
CA TRP A 59 3.84 1.28 -2.51
C TRP A 59 4.81 0.11 -2.38
N THR A 60 5.56 0.05 -1.27
CA THR A 60 6.46 -1.07 -0.95
C THR A 60 5.68 -2.36 -0.70
N LEU A 61 4.62 -2.32 0.12
CA LEU A 61 3.77 -3.48 0.40
C LEU A 61 3.01 -3.96 -0.84
N GLY A 62 2.47 -3.05 -1.65
CA GLY A 62 1.81 -3.36 -2.90
C GLY A 62 2.74 -4.04 -3.89
N GLY A 63 3.95 -3.49 -4.07
CA GLY A 63 5.00 -4.11 -4.89
C GLY A 63 5.40 -5.51 -4.38
N LEU A 64 5.56 -5.67 -3.07
CA LEU A 64 5.87 -6.95 -2.43
C LEU A 64 4.80 -8.02 -2.73
N ILE A 65 3.52 -7.65 -2.62
CA ILE A 65 2.41 -8.59 -2.91
C ILE A 65 2.41 -9.02 -4.37
N ILE A 66 2.63 -8.10 -5.31
CA ILE A 66 2.70 -8.43 -6.74
C ILE A 66 3.84 -9.42 -7.01
N VAL A 67 5.01 -9.19 -6.42
CA VAL A 67 6.16 -10.09 -6.53
C VAL A 67 5.84 -11.46 -5.93
N LEU A 68 5.23 -11.51 -4.74
CA LEU A 68 4.80 -12.74 -4.08
C LEU A 68 3.81 -13.55 -4.94
N ILE A 69 2.86 -12.88 -5.61
CA ILE A 69 1.92 -13.53 -6.52
C ILE A 69 2.65 -14.16 -7.70
N ILE A 70 3.56 -13.42 -8.35
CA ILE A 70 4.33 -13.93 -9.50
C ILE A 70 5.18 -15.13 -9.09
N VAL A 71 5.87 -15.05 -7.95
CA VAL A 71 6.69 -16.16 -7.42
C VAL A 71 5.83 -17.38 -7.11
N SER A 72 4.66 -17.18 -6.48
CA SER A 72 3.71 -18.28 -6.19
C SER A 72 3.25 -18.99 -7.48
N VAL A 73 2.92 -18.22 -8.52
CA VAL A 73 2.54 -18.76 -9.84
C VAL A 73 3.69 -19.54 -10.47
N VAL A 74 4.91 -19.00 -10.46
CA VAL A 74 6.08 -19.68 -11.07
C VAL A 74 6.45 -20.98 -10.36
N ILE A 75 6.34 -21.02 -9.02
CA ILE A 75 6.63 -22.23 -8.24
C ILE A 75 5.53 -23.29 -8.42
N THR A 76 4.27 -22.87 -8.57
CA THR A 76 3.11 -23.77 -8.72
C THR A 76 2.93 -24.26 -10.16
N ALA A 77 3.37 -23.50 -11.15
CA ALA A 77 3.32 -23.87 -12.57
C ALA A 77 4.41 -24.88 -12.98
N LYS A 78 5.27 -25.30 -12.05
CA LYS A 78 6.18 -26.45 -12.18
C LYS A 78 5.54 -27.72 -11.66
#